data_AF-A0A1V4EMK3-F1
#
_entry.id   AF-A0A1V4EMK3-F1
#
_cell.length_a   1.000
_cell.length_b   1.000
_cell.length_c   1.000
_cell.angle_alpha   90.00
_cell.angle_beta   90.00
_cell.angle_gamma   90.00
#
_symmetry.space_group_name_H-M   'P 1'
#
loop_
_entity.id
_entity.type
_entity.pdbx_description
1 polymer ?
#
loop_
_entity_poly.entity_id
_entity_poly.type
_entity_poly.pdbx_seq_one_letter_code
_entity_poly.pdbx_strand_id
1 'polypeptide(L)'
;MFRHTRRLQFEAKPEKPDPVYARKLQELIGGAFGEMTVTMQYLFQEEHAEHAETIWDLSDGAEAQAGGWASGPQPDGRHQFAYLLNPEPLGGLAMAPPPDPKLYDTYDGSMGEPKSPALGTEVGPVGKLKDKLA
;
A
#
# COMPACT_ATOMS: atom_id res chain seq x y z
N MET A 1 2.79 7.18 5.00
CA MET A 1 3.14 8.60 5.24
C MET A 1 4.38 8.96 4.42
N PHE A 2 4.31 10.02 3.62
CA PHE A 2 5.43 10.47 2.78
C PHE A 2 6.39 11.39 3.55
N ARG A 3 7.67 11.39 3.17
CA ARG A 3 8.69 12.31 3.70
C ARG A 3 9.40 13.00 2.54
N HIS A 4 9.57 14.32 2.65
CA HIS A 4 10.32 15.08 1.68
C HIS A 4 11.81 15.11 2.03
N THR A 5 12.65 14.79 1.05
CA THR A 5 14.11 14.92 1.15
C THR A 5 14.59 15.93 0.13
N ARG A 6 15.44 16.89 0.53
CA ARG A 6 15.93 17.97 -0.36
C ARG A 6 16.96 17.52 -1.42
N ARG A 7 17.11 16.21 -1.64
CA ARG A 7 18.07 15.65 -2.60
C ARG A 7 17.34 15.29 -3.88
N LEU A 8 17.89 15.69 -5.01
CA LEU A 8 17.43 15.24 -6.32
C LEU A 8 17.83 13.77 -6.53
N GLN A 9 17.06 13.04 -7.33
CA GLN A 9 17.43 11.68 -7.76
C GLN A 9 18.72 11.70 -8.59
N PHE A 10 18.89 12.74 -9.42
CA PHE A 10 20.08 12.98 -10.23
C PHE A 10 20.42 14.47 -10.28
N GLU A 11 21.72 14.80 -10.29
CA GLU A 11 22.18 16.18 -10.53
C GLU A 11 22.25 16.46 -12.03
N ALA A 12 21.47 17.43 -12.50
CA ALA A 12 21.55 17.93 -13.87
C ALA A 12 22.20 19.32 -13.87
N LYS A 13 23.29 19.50 -14.64
CA LYS A 13 23.93 20.79 -14.85
C LYS A 13 23.77 21.21 -16.32
N PRO A 14 22.84 22.11 -16.65
CA PRO A 14 22.75 22.65 -18.01
C PRO A 14 23.95 23.57 -18.28
N GLU A 15 24.51 23.50 -19.50
CA GLU A 15 25.64 24.36 -19.90
C GLU A 15 25.23 25.84 -20.03
N LYS A 16 24.00 26.08 -20.51
CA LYS A 16 23.40 27.42 -20.65
C LYS A 16 21.88 27.33 -20.59
N PRO A 17 21.17 28.40 -20.17
CA PRO A 17 19.71 28.43 -20.24
C PRO A 17 19.21 28.33 -21.67
N ASP A 18 18.25 27.44 -21.92
CA ASP A 18 17.58 27.28 -23.22
C ASP A 18 16.05 27.28 -23.03
N PRO A 19 15.35 28.37 -23.41
CA PRO A 19 13.90 28.48 -23.23
C PRO A 19 13.10 27.56 -24.17
N VAL A 20 13.64 27.21 -25.34
CA VAL A 20 12.97 26.31 -26.29
C VAL A 20 13.01 24.89 -25.75
N TYR A 21 14.15 24.47 -25.20
CA TYR A 21 14.27 23.17 -24.55
C TYR A 21 13.44 23.09 -23.26
N ALA A 22 13.43 24.15 -22.44
CA ALA A 22 12.60 24.22 -21.24
C ALA A 22 11.09 24.05 -21.55
N ARG A 23 10.62 24.62 -22.67
CA ARG A 23 9.24 24.42 -23.13
C ARG A 23 8.94 22.95 -23.49
N LYS A 24 9.90 22.22 -24.06
CA LYS A 24 9.74 20.78 -24.32
C LYS A 24 9.67 19.97 -23.03
N LEU A 25 10.41 20.34 -22.00
CA LEU A 25 10.36 19.68 -20.69
C LEU A 25 8.99 19.83 -20.01
N GLN A 26 8.23 20.88 -20.30
CA GLN A 26 6.87 21.02 -19.77
C GLN A 26 5.96 19.84 -20.16
N GLU A 27 6.13 19.27 -21.36
CA GLU A 27 5.39 18.09 -21.78
C GLU A 27 5.77 16.86 -20.95
N LEU A 28 7.05 16.70 -20.61
CA LEU A 28 7.51 15.59 -19.76
C LEU A 28 7.07 15.75 -18.30
N ILE A 29 6.85 16.98 -17.83
CA ILE A 29 6.40 17.22 -16.45
C ILE A 29 4.87 17.13 -16.35
N GLY A 30 4.16 17.89 -17.18
CA GLY A 30 2.70 18.07 -17.06
C GLY A 30 1.90 17.73 -18.32
N GLY A 31 2.54 17.14 -19.33
CA GLY A 31 1.84 16.64 -20.51
C GLY A 31 1.00 15.40 -20.23
N ALA A 32 0.32 14.91 -21.27
CA ALA A 32 -0.60 13.77 -21.14
C ALA A 32 0.10 12.49 -20.63
N PHE A 33 1.38 12.34 -20.95
CA PHE A 33 2.24 11.24 -20.50
C PHE A 33 3.40 11.70 -19.60
N GLY A 34 3.27 12.89 -19.01
CA GLY A 34 4.28 13.46 -18.14
C GLY A 34 4.30 12.85 -16.74
N GLU A 35 5.36 13.14 -15.99
CA GLU A 35 5.60 12.62 -14.63
C GLU A 35 4.45 12.92 -13.67
N MET A 36 3.80 14.09 -13.76
CA MET A 36 2.65 14.40 -12.91
C MET A 36 1.47 13.48 -13.17
N THR A 37 1.16 13.21 -14.44
CA THR A 37 0.05 12.30 -14.79
C THR A 37 0.33 10.89 -14.27
N VAL A 38 1.54 10.38 -14.52
CA VAL A 38 1.95 9.05 -14.07
C VAL A 38 1.93 8.95 -12.54
N THR A 39 2.49 9.94 -11.85
CA THR A 39 2.53 9.96 -10.38
C THR A 39 1.12 9.97 -9.79
N MET A 40 0.22 10.80 -10.32
CA MET A 40 -1.16 10.89 -9.82
C MET A 40 -1.96 9.62 -10.13
N GLN A 41 -1.75 9.01 -11.32
CA GLN A 41 -2.40 7.75 -11.66
C GLN A 41 -2.04 6.65 -10.68
N TYR A 42 -0.74 6.44 -10.41
CA TYR A 42 -0.33 5.40 -9.45
C TYR A 42 -0.77 5.73 -8.02
N LEU A 43 -0.70 6.99 -7.60
CA LEU A 43 -1.14 7.37 -6.27
C LEU A 43 -2.62 7.05 -6.03
N PHE A 44 -3.49 7.33 -6.99
CA PHE A 44 -4.92 7.07 -6.87
C PHE A 44 -5.32 5.63 -7.17
N GLN A 45 -4.47 4.84 -7.85
CA GLN A 45 -4.70 3.40 -8.01
C GLN A 45 -4.50 2.62 -6.71
N GLU A 46 -3.54 3.07 -5.89
CA GLU A 46 -3.26 2.46 -4.58
C GLU A 46 -4.25 2.93 -3.50
N GLU A 47 -5.05 3.95 -3.80
CA GLU A 47 -6.11 4.43 -2.91
C GLU A 47 -7.41 3.64 -3.17
N HIS A 48 -7.96 3.03 -2.11
CA HIS A 48 -9.29 2.45 -2.13
C HIS A 48 -10.35 3.55 -2.02
N ALA A 49 -10.57 4.27 -3.13
CA ALA A 49 -11.49 5.40 -3.19
C ALA A 49 -12.92 5.03 -2.77
N GLU A 50 -13.35 3.78 -2.97
CA GLU A 50 -14.66 3.28 -2.55
C GLU A 50 -14.91 3.37 -1.03
N HIS A 51 -13.85 3.40 -0.22
CA HIS A 51 -13.96 3.50 1.23
C HIS A 51 -13.74 4.92 1.74
N ALA A 52 -13.33 5.86 0.87
CA ALA A 52 -13.11 7.25 1.23
C ALA A 52 -14.41 8.07 1.35
N GLU A 53 -15.51 7.59 0.76
CA GLU A 53 -16.82 8.26 0.80
C GLU A 53 -17.67 7.90 2.02
N THR A 54 -17.40 6.74 2.62
CA THR A 54 -18.33 6.14 3.59
C THR A 54 -17.82 6.25 5.02
N ILE A 55 -18.69 6.69 5.91
CA ILE A 55 -18.50 6.63 7.35
C ILE A 55 -19.15 5.36 7.88
N TRP A 56 -18.37 4.56 8.60
CA TRP A 56 -18.81 3.27 9.12
C TRP A 56 -19.33 3.44 10.54
N ASP A 57 -20.55 2.98 10.79
CA ASP A 57 -21.10 2.91 12.14
C ASP A 57 -20.49 1.73 12.87
N LEU A 58 -19.66 2.03 13.87
CA LEU A 58 -19.02 1.04 14.73
C LEU A 58 -19.53 1.17 16.18
N SER A 59 -20.62 1.91 16.37
CA SER A 59 -21.28 2.11 17.64
C SER A 59 -22.59 1.32 17.73
N ASP A 60 -23.19 1.29 18.91
CA ASP A 60 -24.42 0.56 19.21
C ASP A 60 -25.71 1.33 18.85
N GLY A 61 -25.60 2.54 18.29
CA GLY A 61 -26.73 3.42 17.96
C GLY A 61 -26.55 4.18 16.63
N ALA A 62 -27.67 4.50 15.98
CA ALA A 62 -27.71 5.08 14.62
C ALA A 62 -27.70 6.61 14.58
N GLU A 63 -27.63 7.28 15.73
CA GLU A 63 -27.85 8.72 15.85
C GLU A 63 -26.78 9.55 15.13
N ALA A 64 -25.58 9.00 14.97
CA ALA A 64 -24.46 9.66 14.29
C ALA A 64 -24.77 9.95 12.81
N GLN A 65 -25.67 9.19 12.17
CA GLN A 65 -26.11 9.46 10.79
C GLN A 65 -26.79 10.82 10.63
N ALA A 66 -27.42 11.34 11.69
CA ALA A 66 -28.11 12.64 11.65
C ALA A 66 -27.14 13.84 11.66
N GLY A 67 -25.84 13.60 11.88
CA GLY A 67 -24.82 14.64 11.86
C GLY A 67 -24.66 15.26 10.48
N GLY A 68 -24.53 16.59 10.41
CA GLY A 68 -24.29 17.29 9.14
C GLY A 68 -22.95 16.94 8.46
N TRP A 69 -22.06 16.25 9.18
CA TRP A 69 -20.80 15.71 8.68
C TRP A 69 -20.94 14.33 8.02
N ALA A 70 -22.07 13.64 8.22
CA ALA A 70 -22.34 12.30 7.69
C ALA A 70 -22.96 12.31 6.28
N SER A 71 -23.16 13.49 5.68
CA SER A 71 -23.75 13.65 4.36
C SER A 71 -23.24 14.92 3.66
N GLY A 72 -23.49 15.02 2.35
CA GLY A 72 -23.14 16.19 1.54
C GLY A 72 -21.86 16.02 0.72
N PRO A 73 -21.45 17.05 -0.05
CA PRO A 73 -20.32 16.95 -0.97
C PRO A 73 -18.99 16.86 -0.22
N GLN A 74 -18.10 16.01 -0.72
CA GLN A 74 -16.74 15.91 -0.20
C GLN A 74 -15.87 17.11 -0.66
N PRO A 75 -14.78 17.44 0.09
CA PRO A 75 -13.90 18.55 -0.25
C PRO A 75 -13.19 18.43 -1.60
N ASP A 76 -13.16 17.23 -2.20
CA ASP A 76 -12.60 16.98 -3.51
C ASP A 76 -13.52 17.44 -4.67
N GLY A 77 -14.77 17.81 -4.36
CA GLY A 77 -15.77 18.26 -5.32
C GLY A 77 -16.28 17.17 -6.27
N ARG A 78 -15.99 15.89 -5.99
CA ARG A 78 -16.36 14.76 -6.86
C ARG A 78 -17.31 13.79 -6.18
N HIS A 79 -17.10 13.51 -4.90
CA HIS A 79 -17.86 12.50 -4.18
C HIS A 79 -18.84 13.12 -3.17
N GLN A 80 -19.70 12.28 -2.60
CA GLN A 80 -20.60 12.65 -1.50
C GLN A 80 -20.34 11.75 -0.29
N PHE A 81 -20.38 12.31 0.90
CA PHE A 81 -20.33 11.52 2.12
C PHE A 81 -21.58 10.63 2.23
N ALA A 82 -21.34 9.37 2.58
CA ALA A 82 -22.35 8.36 2.87
C ALA A 82 -22.14 7.80 4.28
N TYR A 83 -23.21 7.26 4.87
CA TYR A 83 -23.17 6.63 6.19
C TYR A 83 -23.64 5.19 6.10
N LEU A 84 -22.79 4.25 6.55
CA LEU A 84 -23.03 2.81 6.52
C LEU A 84 -23.37 2.33 7.93
N LEU A 85 -24.66 2.07 8.18
CA LEU A 85 -25.15 1.61 9.49
C LEU A 85 -24.69 0.20 9.88
N ASN A 86 -24.65 -0.71 8.90
CA ASN A 86 -24.35 -2.11 9.15
C ASN A 86 -23.11 -2.49 8.35
N PRO A 87 -21.90 -2.05 8.76
CA PRO A 87 -20.68 -2.43 8.09
C PRO A 87 -20.39 -3.91 8.34
N GLU A 88 -20.06 -4.61 7.26
CA GLU A 88 -19.64 -6.01 7.32
C GLU A 88 -18.11 -6.10 7.20
N PRO A 89 -17.47 -7.08 7.88
CA PRO A 89 -16.05 -7.34 7.68
C PRO A 89 -15.79 -7.80 6.24
N LEU A 90 -14.96 -7.05 5.53
CA LEU A 90 -14.59 -7.37 4.14
C LEU A 90 -13.50 -8.44 4.05
N GLY A 91 -12.78 -8.69 5.14
CA GLY A 91 -11.74 -9.70 5.23
C GLY A 91 -12.29 -11.08 5.63
N GLY A 92 -11.66 -12.14 5.15
CA GLY A 92 -11.89 -13.48 5.66
C GLY A 92 -11.32 -13.68 7.07
N LEU A 93 -11.62 -14.83 7.68
CA LEU A 93 -11.00 -15.24 8.94
C LEU A 93 -9.48 -15.28 8.78
N ALA A 94 -8.78 -14.37 9.46
CA ALA A 94 -7.33 -14.36 9.48
C ALA A 94 -6.83 -15.54 10.32
N MET A 95 -5.95 -16.34 9.74
CA MET A 95 -5.33 -17.46 10.42
C MET A 95 -3.82 -17.27 10.39
N ALA A 96 -3.19 -17.18 11.56
CA ALA A 96 -1.73 -17.13 11.64
C ALA A 96 -1.15 -18.47 11.17
N PRO A 97 0.02 -18.48 10.51
CA PRO A 97 0.72 -19.72 10.23
C PRO A 97 1.15 -20.42 11.55
N PRO A 98 1.34 -21.74 11.56
CA PRO A 98 1.89 -22.46 12.71
C PRO A 98 3.20 -21.82 13.20
N PRO A 99 3.44 -21.75 14.52
CA PRO A 99 4.63 -21.11 15.07
C PRO A 99 5.90 -21.89 14.68
N ASP A 100 7.03 -21.18 14.55
CA ASP A 100 8.32 -21.85 14.37
C ASP A 100 8.66 -22.64 15.65
N PRO A 101 8.97 -23.95 15.56
CA PRO A 101 9.36 -24.76 16.72
C PRO A 101 10.48 -24.15 17.57
N LYS A 102 11.36 -23.34 16.97
CA LYS A 102 12.50 -22.70 17.65
C LYS A 102 12.12 -21.52 18.52
N LEU A 103 10.90 -21.01 18.39
CA LEU A 103 10.42 -19.89 19.19
C LEU A 103 9.84 -20.35 20.54
N TYR A 104 9.82 -21.66 20.81
CA TYR A 104 9.34 -22.26 22.06
C TYR A 104 7.95 -21.74 22.48
N ASP A 105 7.11 -21.41 21.49
CA ASP A 105 5.75 -20.96 21.74
C ASP A 105 4.91 -22.13 22.28
N THR A 106 3.95 -21.82 23.16
CA THR A 106 3.03 -22.84 23.69
C THR A 106 1.98 -23.13 22.63
N TYR A 107 2.30 -24.07 21.74
CA TYR A 107 1.49 -24.44 20.60
C TYR A 107 0.74 -25.75 20.84
N ASP A 108 -0.58 -25.72 20.69
CA ASP A 108 -1.48 -26.84 20.97
C ASP A 108 -1.65 -27.82 19.78
N GLY A 109 -1.00 -27.55 18.64
CA GLY A 109 -1.07 -28.40 17.45
C GLY A 109 -2.30 -28.16 16.56
N SER A 110 -3.19 -27.23 16.92
CA SER A 110 -4.47 -27.00 16.22
C SER A 110 -4.34 -26.55 14.76
N MET A 111 -3.18 -26.02 14.36
CA MET A 111 -2.91 -25.50 13.02
C MET A 111 -2.00 -26.43 12.17
N GLY A 112 -1.76 -27.68 12.60
CA GLY A 112 -0.88 -28.65 11.94
C GLY A 112 0.57 -28.64 12.45
N GLU A 113 1.45 -29.44 11.83
CA GLU A 113 2.86 -29.53 12.29
C GLU A 113 3.60 -28.19 12.10
N PRO A 114 4.24 -27.67 13.17
CA PRO A 114 4.98 -26.43 13.09
C PRO A 114 6.20 -26.62 12.18
N LYS A 115 6.27 -25.82 11.10
CA LYS A 115 7.35 -25.89 10.12
C LYS A 115 8.30 -24.73 10.38
N SER A 116 9.59 -25.02 10.51
CA SER A 116 10.60 -23.97 10.46
C SER A 116 10.55 -23.24 9.11
N PRO A 117 10.91 -21.94 9.05
CA PRO A 117 10.96 -21.20 7.80
C PRO A 117 11.78 -21.97 6.77
N ALA A 118 11.23 -22.18 5.58
CA ALA A 118 12.03 -22.59 4.44
C ALA A 118 12.97 -21.42 4.10
N LEU A 119 14.17 -21.43 4.68
CA LEU A 119 15.21 -20.45 4.41
C LEU A 119 15.51 -20.50 2.90
N GLY A 120 14.96 -19.54 2.16
CA GLY A 120 15.15 -19.42 0.74
C GLY A 120 16.58 -18.96 0.41
N THR A 121 17.20 -19.73 -0.48
CA THR A 121 18.15 -19.28 -1.52
C THR A 121 19.62 -19.00 -1.22
N GLU A 122 20.26 -19.61 -0.21
CA GLU A 122 21.74 -19.70 -0.23
C GLU A 122 22.25 -21.09 0.18
N VAL A 123 22.18 -22.06 -0.75
CA VAL A 123 23.00 -23.27 -0.61
C VAL A 123 24.45 -22.86 -0.90
N GLY A 124 25.15 -22.43 0.14
CA GLY A 124 26.60 -22.25 0.09
C GLY A 124 27.28 -23.52 -0.43
N PRO A 125 28.51 -23.42 -0.98
CA PRO A 125 29.16 -24.49 -1.75
C PRO A 125 29.31 -25.82 -0.99
N VAL A 126 29.23 -25.80 0.33
CA VAL A 126 29.30 -26.98 1.21
C VAL A 126 28.08 -27.89 1.09
N GLY A 127 26.88 -27.35 0.81
CA GLY A 127 25.66 -28.16 0.65
C GLY A 127 25.67 -29.02 -0.62
N LYS A 128 26.15 -28.46 -1.73
CA LYS A 128 26.20 -29.15 -3.03
C LYS A 128 27.20 -30.31 -3.09
N LEU A 129 28.17 -30.36 -2.17
CA LEU A 129 29.16 -31.44 -2.09
C LEU A 129 28.64 -32.67 -1.35
N LYS A 130 27.73 -32.49 -0.38
CA LYS A 130 27.12 -33.62 0.35
C LYS A 130 26.13 -34.40 -0.51
N ASP A 131 25.38 -33.72 -1.37
CA ASP A 131 24.39 -34.36 -2.24
C ASP A 131 25.03 -35.14 -3.42
N LYS A 132 26.32 -34.93 -3.70
CA LYS A 132 27.05 -35.65 -4.77
C LYS A 132 27.88 -36.85 -4.28
N LEU A 133 27.90 -37.10 -2.97
CA LEU A 133 28.69 -38.17 -2.34
C LEU A 133 27.82 -39.23 -1.65
N ALA A 134 26.51 -39.23 -1.93
CA ALA A 134 25.56 -40.28 -1.56
C ALA A 134 25.17 -41.10 -2.80
#